data_AF-A0A2E5A9C0-F1
#
_entry.id   AF-A0A2E5A9C0-F1
#
_cell.length_a   1.000
_cell.length_b   1.000
_cell.length_c   1.000
_cell.angle_alpha   90.00
_cell.angle_beta   90.00
_cell.angle_gamma   90.00
#
_symmetry.space_group_name_H-M   'P 1'
#
loop_
_entity.id
_entity.type
_entity.pdbx_description
1 polymer ?
#
loop_
_entity_poly.entity_id
_entity_poly.type
_entity_poly.pdbx_seq_one_letter_code
_entity_poly.pdbx_strand_id
1 'polypeptide(L)' 'MTDTNASSLPAPEVIVVDQKRVMCDGGGGALGHPRTWYEMGDEDFVECGYCDRRFVLRGSKADPKA' A
#
# COMPACT_ATOMS: atom_id res chain seq x y z
N MET A 1 -12.39 -32.69 14.01
CA MET A 1 -12.87 -31.29 14.15
C MET A 1 -11.64 -30.43 14.35
N THR A 2 -11.08 -29.88 13.27
CA THR A 2 -10.08 -28.81 13.34
C THR A 2 -10.46 -27.86 12.23
N ASP A 3 -11.03 -26.72 12.64
CA ASP A 3 -11.70 -25.77 11.79
C ASP A 3 -10.79 -25.21 10.70
N THR A 4 -11.17 -25.50 9.47
CA THR A 4 -10.73 -24.86 8.24
C THR A 4 -11.21 -23.41 8.25
N ASN A 5 -10.39 -22.47 8.75
CA ASN A 5 -10.64 -21.04 8.57
C ASN A 5 -9.67 -20.49 7.51
N ALA A 6 -9.99 -20.77 6.25
CA ALA A 6 -9.42 -20.08 5.12
C ALA A 6 -9.96 -18.63 5.11
N SER A 7 -9.08 -17.63 4.95
CA SER A 7 -9.35 -16.23 4.49
C SER A 7 -8.88 -15.07 5.40
N SER A 8 -7.82 -15.20 6.20
CA SER A 8 -7.08 -14.00 6.65
C SER A 8 -5.78 -13.87 5.86
N LEU A 9 -5.86 -13.27 4.67
CA LEU A 9 -4.66 -12.75 4.03
C LEU A 9 -4.08 -11.65 4.94
N PRO A 10 -2.73 -11.57 5.09
CA PRO A 10 -2.13 -10.49 5.85
C PRO A 10 -2.60 -9.15 5.28
N ALA A 11 -2.92 -8.21 6.17
CA ALA A 11 -3.34 -6.88 5.76
C ALA A 11 -2.25 -6.24 4.86
N PRO A 12 -2.66 -5.49 3.81
CA PRO A 12 -1.73 -4.75 2.98
C PRO A 12 -0.77 -3.91 3.82
N GLU A 13 0.52 -3.86 3.43
CA GLU A 13 1.49 -2.97 4.05
C GLU A 13 1.08 -1.51 3.75
N VAL A 14 0.75 -0.74 4.78
CA VAL A 14 0.34 0.67 4.65
C VAL A 14 1.51 1.60 4.91
N ILE A 15 1.80 2.46 3.94
CA ILE A 15 2.88 3.46 3.99
C ILE A 15 2.25 4.86 3.97
N VAL A 16 2.42 5.61 5.05
CA VAL A 16 1.95 7.00 5.13
C VAL A 16 2.95 7.93 4.46
N VAL A 17 2.49 8.71 3.50
CA VAL A 17 3.27 9.65 2.69
C VAL A 17 2.76 11.07 2.84
N ASP A 18 3.63 12.03 2.57
CA ASP A 18 3.31 13.46 2.69
C ASP A 18 2.87 14.10 1.36
N GLN A 19 2.88 13.34 0.25
CA GLN A 19 2.56 13.82 -1.09
C GLN A 19 1.65 12.84 -1.84
N LYS A 20 0.77 13.36 -2.72
CA LYS A 20 -0.14 12.55 -3.55
C LYS A 20 0.55 11.83 -4.71
N ARG A 21 1.78 12.20 -5.05
CA ARG A 21 2.60 11.49 -6.04
C ARG A 21 3.68 10.71 -5.30
N VAL A 22 3.70 9.40 -5.52
CA VAL A 22 4.57 8.46 -4.80
C VAL A 22 5.34 7.58 -5.75
N MET A 23 6.51 7.14 -5.30
CA MET A 23 7.34 6.16 -5.99
C MET A 23 7.31 4.85 -5.21
N CYS A 24 7.15 3.73 -5.90
CA CYS A 24 7.34 2.40 -5.32
C CYS A 24 8.48 1.68 -6.06
N ASP A 25 9.46 1.14 -5.32
CA ASP A 25 10.58 0.33 -5.80
C ASP A 25 10.45 -1.16 -5.43
N GLY A 26 9.28 -1.58 -4.97
CA GLY A 26 9.04 -2.95 -4.54
C GLY A 26 9.92 -3.39 -3.35
N GLY A 27 10.44 -2.46 -2.55
CA GLY A 27 11.25 -2.78 -1.37
C GLY A 27 12.71 -3.11 -1.67
N GLY A 28 13.19 -2.85 -2.89
CA GLY A 28 14.62 -2.90 -3.23
C GLY A 28 15.24 -4.30 -3.28
N GLY A 29 14.45 -5.37 -3.11
CA GLY A 29 14.90 -6.76 -3.15
C GLY A 29 14.60 -7.48 -4.46
N ALA A 30 15.13 -8.70 -4.63
CA ALA A 30 14.95 -9.51 -5.83
C ALA A 30 13.49 -9.95 -6.10
N LEU A 31 12.62 -9.91 -5.09
CA LEU A 31 11.21 -10.26 -5.18
C LEU A 31 10.28 -9.05 -5.39
N GLY A 32 10.86 -7.84 -5.50
CA GLY A 32 10.10 -6.61 -5.75
C GLY A 32 9.71 -6.43 -7.22
N HIS A 33 9.50 -5.17 -7.60
CA HIS A 33 9.23 -4.75 -8.97
C HIS A 33 10.11 -3.55 -9.35
N PRO A 34 10.29 -3.24 -10.65
CA PRO A 34 10.99 -2.03 -11.07
C PRO A 34 10.35 -0.77 -10.49
N ARG A 35 11.14 0.30 -10.36
CA ARG A 35 10.64 1.61 -9.92
C ARG A 35 9.45 2.03 -10.78
N THR A 36 8.33 2.30 -10.12
CA THR A 36 7.12 2.85 -10.73
C THR A 36 6.61 4.03 -9.92
N TRP A 37 5.77 4.85 -10.55
CA TRP A 37 5.18 6.05 -9.96
C TRP A 37 3.67 5.95 -9.98
N TYR A 38 3.06 6.40 -8.89
CA TYR A 38 1.61 6.48 -8.74
C TYR A 38 1.19 7.88 -8.33
N GLU A 39 -0.03 8.24 -8.71
CA GLU A 39 -0.68 9.50 -8.33
C GLU A 39 -2.05 9.17 -7.74
N MET A 40 -2.36 9.73 -6.57
CA MET A 40 -3.62 9.45 -5.86
C MET A 40 -4.83 10.18 -6.48
N GLY A 41 -4.61 11.24 -7.26
CA GLY A 41 -5.69 12.04 -7.84
C GLY A 41 -6.61 12.65 -6.78
N ASP A 42 -7.90 12.42 -6.91
CA ASP A 42 -8.92 12.88 -5.96
C ASP A 42 -9.00 12.01 -4.69
N GLU A 43 -8.45 10.79 -4.74
CA GLU A 43 -8.38 9.91 -3.57
C GLU A 43 -7.24 10.32 -2.62
N ASP A 44 -7.27 9.74 -1.43
CA ASP A 44 -6.29 9.95 -0.36
C ASP A 44 -5.35 8.76 -0.18
N PHE A 45 -5.47 7.74 -1.03
CA PHE A 45 -4.60 6.59 -1.06
C PHE A 45 -4.42 6.06 -2.48
N VAL A 46 -3.37 5.27 -2.70
CA VAL A 46 -3.16 4.52 -3.94
C VAL A 46 -2.44 3.20 -3.62
N GLU A 47 -2.75 2.15 -4.37
CA GLU A 47 -2.17 0.82 -4.18
C GLU A 47 -1.18 0.49 -5.29
N CYS A 48 -0.05 -0.11 -4.91
CA CYS A 48 0.88 -0.64 -5.87
C CYS A 48 0.37 -1.99 -6.39
N GLY A 49 0.03 -2.06 -7.68
CA GLY A 49 -0.44 -3.30 -8.32
C GLY A 49 0.59 -4.43 -8.48
N TYR A 50 1.72 -4.38 -7.76
CA TYR A 50 2.76 -5.42 -7.78
C TYR A 50 3.03 -6.01 -6.41
N CYS A 51 3.18 -5.16 -5.38
CA CYS A 51 3.53 -5.58 -4.03
C CYS A 51 2.40 -5.33 -3.02
N ASP A 52 1.22 -4.92 -3.49
CA ASP A 52 0.01 -4.62 -2.71
C ASP A 52 0.23 -3.60 -1.58
N ARG A 53 1.32 -2.82 -1.64
CA ARG A 53 1.55 -1.72 -0.71
C ARG A 53 0.54 -0.62 -0.96
N ARG A 54 -0.09 -0.16 0.12
CA ARG A 54 -1.03 0.97 0.08
C ARG A 54 -0.34 2.23 0.58
N PHE A 55 -0.18 3.21 -0.30
CA PHE A 55 0.33 4.53 0.05
C PHE A 55 -0.84 5.41 0.45
N VAL A 56 -0.76 6.06 1.60
CA VAL A 56 -1.84 6.87 2.17
C VAL A 56 -1.34 8.26 2.49
N LEU A 57 -2.10 9.29 2.15
CA LEU A 57 -1.75 10.67 2.46
C LEU A 57 -1.88 10.94 3.96
N ARG A 58 -0.83 11.50 4.57
CA ARG A 58 -0.81 11.87 6.00
C ARG A 58 -1.94 12.81 6.36
N GLY A 59 -2.64 12.52 7.46
CA GLY A 59 -3.75 13.35 7.98
C GLY A 59 -5.02 13.30 7.13
N SER A 60 -5.08 12.42 6.13
CA SER A 60 -6.29 12.16 5.36
C SER A 60 -7.24 11.24 6.11
N LYS A 61 -8.46 11.06 5.57
CA LYS A 61 -9.44 10.09 6.10
C LYS A 61 -8.96 8.65 6.05
N ALA A 62 -8.00 8.34 5.17
CA ALA A 62 -7.45 7.02 5.00
C ALA A 62 -6.24 6.74 5.92
N ASP A 63 -5.69 7.77 6.59
CA ASP A 63 -4.53 7.62 7.47
C ASP A 63 -4.93 6.81 8.72
N PRO A 64 -4.32 5.64 8.96
CA PRO A 64 -4.65 4.80 10.12
C PRO A 64 -4.30 5.46 11.48
N LYS A 65 -3.60 6.60 11.47
CA LYS A 65 -3.21 7.37 12.67
C LYS A 65 -3.93 8.72 12.81
N ALA A 66 -4.85 9.07 11.91
CA ALA A 66 -5.58 10.34 11.94
C ALA A 66 -6.68 10.41 13.01
#